data_AF-A0A847VKI0-F1
#
_entry.id   AF-A0A847VKI0-F1
#
_cell.length_a   1.000
_cell.length_b   1.000
_cell.length_c   1.000
_cell.angle_alpha   90.00
_cell.angle_beta   90.00
_cell.angle_gamma   90.00
#
_symmetry.space_group_name_H-M   'P 1'
#
loop_
_entity.id
_entity.type
_entity.pdbx_description
1 polymer ?
#
loop_
_entity_poly.entity_id
_entity_poly.type
_entity_poly.pdbx_seq_one_letter_code
_entity_poly.pdbx_strand_id
1 'polypeptide(L)'
;LHALITGREGERDRRVELVEAPRFGLVGKDQMVQLRVVERAAYLKQIAEKKLTGLVFTGSGAPGNAAARLAQFVRRDGTLSYIQDEQLDREIDAQSAELDPARRKAILDQIQKTLYERAMFLPVMEYPFPIVIGPRVGVDGVNGIPGNPYTGPYEDITIKAGR
;
A
#
# COMPACT_ATOMS: atom_id res chain seq x y z
N LEU A 1 -13.85 0.61 -1.17
CA LEU A 1 -14.58 -0.62 -0.75
C LEU A 1 -14.58 -0.65 0.76
N HIS A 2 -15.73 -0.48 1.40
CA HIS A 2 -15.88 -0.81 2.83
C HIS A 2 -16.56 -2.17 2.90
N ALA A 3 -15.88 -3.17 3.46
CA ALA A 3 -16.42 -4.52 3.62
C ALA A 3 -16.17 -5.01 5.05
N LEU A 4 -17.22 -5.48 5.72
CA LEU A 4 -17.11 -6.17 7.00
C LEU A 4 -16.74 -7.63 6.73
N ILE A 5 -15.51 -8.03 7.09
CA ILE A 5 -15.03 -9.41 6.92
C ILE A 5 -15.15 -10.11 8.27
N THR A 6 -16.14 -10.99 8.45
CA THR A 6 -16.40 -11.77 9.68
C THR A 6 -15.65 -13.09 9.68
N GLY A 7 -15.10 -13.55 10.82
CA GLY A 7 -14.20 -14.72 10.91
C GLY A 7 -14.49 -15.62 12.12
N ARG A 8 -13.90 -16.81 12.13
CA ARG A 8 -14.05 -17.82 13.21
C ARG A 8 -13.10 -17.56 14.37
N GLU A 9 -13.41 -18.10 15.55
CA GLU A 9 -12.53 -18.06 16.71
C GLU A 9 -11.15 -18.66 16.37
N GLY A 10 -10.09 -17.86 16.51
CA GLY A 10 -8.72 -18.23 16.17
C GLY A 10 -8.22 -17.82 14.77
N GLU A 11 -9.10 -17.34 13.87
CA GLU A 11 -8.65 -16.82 12.57
C GLU A 11 -7.91 -15.48 12.72
N ARG A 12 -6.72 -15.36 12.11
CA ARG A 12 -5.93 -14.12 12.05
C ARG A 12 -5.58 -13.78 10.59
N ASP A 13 -5.44 -12.48 10.32
CA ASP A 13 -4.75 -11.91 9.15
C ASP A 13 -5.33 -12.28 7.78
N ARG A 14 -6.57 -11.86 7.52
CA ARG A 14 -7.30 -12.12 6.27
C ARG A 14 -7.24 -10.93 5.31
N ARG A 15 -6.96 -11.20 4.04
CA ARG A 15 -7.01 -10.21 2.95
C ARG A 15 -8.08 -10.58 1.94
N VAL A 16 -8.62 -9.56 1.29
CA VAL A 16 -9.61 -9.72 0.21
C VAL A 16 -8.89 -9.55 -1.12
N GLU A 17 -9.07 -10.52 -1.98
CA GLU A 17 -8.65 -10.50 -3.38
C GLU A 17 -9.87 -10.32 -4.28
N LEU A 18 -9.79 -9.49 -5.32
CA LEU A 18 -10.80 -9.46 -6.37
C LEU A 18 -10.43 -10.48 -7.46
N VAL A 19 -11.18 -11.57 -7.51
CA VAL A 19 -10.95 -12.72 -8.40
C VAL A 19 -11.38 -12.44 -9.84
N GLU A 20 -12.43 -11.65 -10.02
CA GLU A 20 -12.94 -11.26 -11.34
C GLU A 20 -13.25 -9.77 -11.33
N ALA A 21 -12.79 -9.09 -12.38
CA ALA A 21 -12.89 -7.66 -12.53
C ALA A 21 -13.37 -7.28 -13.92
N PRO A 22 -14.14 -6.19 -14.05
CA PRO A 22 -14.61 -5.75 -15.35
C PRO A 22 -13.49 -5.19 -16.22
N ARG A 23 -13.70 -5.24 -17.53
CA ARG A 23 -12.90 -4.45 -18.48
C ARG A 23 -13.34 -2.98 -18.42
N PHE A 24 -12.38 -2.06 -18.59
CA PHE A 24 -12.53 -0.60 -18.43
C PHE A 24 -13.81 -0.02 -19.07
N GLY A 25 -14.37 1.03 -18.45
CA GLY A 25 -15.60 1.70 -18.89
C GLY A 25 -16.81 1.41 -17.99
N LEU A 26 -16.69 1.76 -16.70
CA LEU A 26 -17.58 1.32 -15.62
C LEU A 26 -18.57 2.36 -15.08
N VAL A 27 -18.52 3.59 -15.57
CA VAL A 27 -19.37 4.65 -15.04
C VAL A 27 -20.84 4.32 -15.34
N GLY A 28 -21.62 4.09 -14.28
CA GLY A 28 -23.05 3.81 -14.36
C GLY A 28 -23.43 2.37 -14.78
N LYS A 29 -22.51 1.41 -14.68
CA LYS A 29 -22.80 0.00 -15.00
C LYS A 29 -22.67 -0.91 -13.78
N ASP A 30 -23.62 -1.81 -13.62
CA ASP A 30 -23.52 -2.89 -12.63
C ASP A 30 -22.43 -3.88 -13.02
N GLN A 31 -21.67 -4.33 -12.02
CA GLN A 31 -20.55 -5.24 -12.20
C GLN A 31 -20.55 -6.33 -11.14
N MET A 32 -20.43 -7.57 -11.60
CA MET A 32 -20.24 -8.71 -10.72
C MET A 32 -18.76 -8.81 -10.38
N VAL A 33 -18.45 -8.67 -9.09
CA VAL A 33 -17.09 -8.81 -8.56
C VAL A 33 -17.08 -10.02 -7.63
N GLN A 34 -16.17 -10.96 -7.88
CA GLN A 34 -15.94 -12.09 -6.98
C GLN A 34 -14.79 -11.78 -6.02
N LEU A 35 -15.00 -12.06 -4.75
CA LEU A 35 -14.04 -11.81 -3.68
C LEU A 35 -13.60 -13.13 -3.05
N ARG A 36 -12.30 -13.28 -2.78
CA ARG A 36 -11.76 -14.41 -2.02
C ARG A 36 -11.03 -13.94 -0.79
N VAL A 37 -11.22 -14.66 0.32
CA VAL A 37 -10.48 -14.45 1.55
C VAL A 37 -9.25 -15.35 1.57
N VAL A 38 -8.07 -14.75 1.74
CA VAL A 38 -6.78 -15.47 1.73
C VAL A 38 -5.97 -15.06 2.97
N GLU A 39 -5.21 -16.00 3.52
CA GLU A 39 -4.21 -15.72 4.56
C GLU A 39 -3.15 -14.74 4.03
N ARG A 40 -2.77 -13.74 4.83
CA ARG A 40 -1.95 -12.61 4.37
C ARG A 40 -0.60 -13.02 3.81
N ALA A 41 0.14 -13.92 4.46
CA ALA A 41 1.47 -14.33 4.00
C ALA A 41 1.39 -15.08 2.66
N ALA A 42 0.41 -15.98 2.52
CA ALA A 42 0.12 -16.66 1.26
C ALA A 42 -0.27 -15.68 0.16
N TYR A 43 -1.10 -14.67 0.47
CA TYR A 43 -1.50 -13.63 -0.48
C TYR A 43 -0.30 -12.81 -0.98
N LEU A 44 0.54 -12.32 -0.07
CA LEU A 44 1.76 -11.56 -0.44
C LEU A 44 2.74 -12.42 -1.24
N LYS A 45 2.88 -13.70 -0.91
CA LYS A 45 3.70 -14.65 -1.68
C LYS A 45 3.16 -14.81 -3.11
N GLN A 46 1.85 -15.00 -3.26
CA GLN A 46 1.22 -15.13 -4.58
C GLN A 46 1.37 -13.85 -5.41
N ILE A 47 1.35 -12.67 -4.77
CA ILE A 47 1.67 -11.40 -5.44
C ILE A 47 3.13 -11.37 -5.93
N ALA A 48 4.07 -11.70 -5.06
CA ALA A 48 5.49 -11.71 -5.41
C ALA A 48 5.79 -12.69 -6.57
N GLU A 49 5.14 -13.85 -6.56
CA GLU A 49 5.23 -14.88 -7.60
C GLU A 49 4.37 -14.60 -8.85
N LYS A 50 3.65 -13.46 -8.90
CA LYS A 50 2.75 -13.05 -10.00
C LYS A 50 1.69 -14.10 -10.35
N LYS A 51 1.19 -14.81 -9.35
CA LYS A 51 0.17 -15.87 -9.50
C LYS A 51 -1.27 -15.36 -9.50
N LEU A 52 -1.49 -14.14 -9.04
CA LEU A 52 -2.82 -13.53 -9.00
C LEU A 52 -3.11 -12.82 -10.33
N THR A 53 -4.37 -12.88 -10.76
CA THR A 53 -4.85 -12.24 -11.99
C THR A 53 -6.11 -11.44 -11.70
N GLY A 54 -6.53 -10.57 -12.62
CA GLY A 54 -7.67 -9.68 -12.40
C GLY A 54 -7.29 -8.45 -11.57
N LEU A 55 -8.03 -8.18 -10.49
CA LEU A 55 -7.79 -7.03 -9.61
C LEU A 55 -7.07 -7.46 -8.33
N VAL A 56 -5.78 -7.14 -8.28
CA VAL A 56 -4.96 -7.44 -7.12
C VAL A 56 -4.98 -6.24 -6.16
N PHE A 57 -5.57 -6.44 -4.99
CA PHE A 57 -5.57 -5.41 -3.94
C PHE A 57 -4.21 -5.38 -3.24
N THR A 58 -3.42 -4.35 -3.48
CA THR A 58 -2.13 -4.13 -2.82
C THR A 58 -2.20 -2.88 -1.95
N GLY A 59 -1.37 -2.82 -0.91
CA GLY A 59 -1.25 -1.67 -0.03
C GLY A 59 0.22 -1.33 0.19
N SER A 60 0.53 -0.04 0.28
CA SER A 60 1.88 0.45 0.54
C SER A 60 2.03 0.95 1.96
N GLY A 61 3.01 0.39 2.67
CA GLY A 61 3.54 0.90 3.92
C GLY A 61 5.06 1.07 3.86
N ALA A 62 5.61 1.20 2.64
CA ALA A 62 7.05 1.28 2.44
C ALA A 62 7.60 2.55 3.12
N PRO A 63 8.60 2.42 4.02
CA PRO A 63 9.28 3.58 4.58
C PRO A 63 10.11 4.28 3.50
N GLY A 64 10.42 5.55 3.72
CA GLY A 64 11.33 6.32 2.86
C GLY A 64 10.64 7.21 1.83
N ASN A 65 11.29 7.38 0.67
CA ASN A 65 10.97 8.42 -0.31
C ASN A 65 10.06 7.93 -1.46
N ALA A 66 9.84 8.77 -2.47
CA ALA A 66 9.02 8.43 -3.64
C ALA A 66 9.63 7.27 -4.46
N ALA A 67 10.94 7.29 -4.68
CA ALA A 67 11.64 6.27 -5.46
C ALA A 67 11.50 4.87 -4.85
N ALA A 68 11.61 4.74 -3.52
CA ALA A 68 11.41 3.45 -2.84
C ALA A 68 10.00 2.87 -3.07
N ARG A 69 8.98 3.74 -3.08
CA ARG A 69 7.60 3.34 -3.37
C ARG A 69 7.43 2.96 -4.84
N LEU A 70 7.97 3.77 -5.77
CA LEU A 70 7.92 3.46 -7.20
C LEU A 70 8.64 2.15 -7.52
N ALA A 71 9.76 1.86 -6.85
CA ALA A 71 10.48 0.61 -7.05
C ALA A 71 9.70 -0.63 -6.61
N GLN A 72 8.91 -0.53 -5.54
CA GLN A 72 8.14 -1.66 -5.05
C GLN A 72 6.86 -1.92 -5.86
N PHE A 73 6.18 -0.85 -6.28
CA PHE A 73 4.82 -0.92 -6.83
C PHE A 73 4.71 -0.64 -8.33
N VAL A 74 5.69 0.04 -8.93
CA VAL A 74 5.62 0.49 -10.32
C VAL A 74 6.68 -0.17 -11.20
N ARG A 75 7.94 -0.16 -10.76
CA ARG A 75 9.02 -0.81 -11.53
C ARG A 75 8.66 -2.26 -11.82
N ARG A 76 9.04 -2.76 -13.00
CA ARG A 76 8.64 -4.10 -13.44
C ARG A 76 9.22 -5.23 -12.59
N ASP A 77 10.37 -4.99 -11.94
CA ASP A 77 11.04 -5.90 -11.00
C ASP A 77 10.53 -5.75 -9.55
N GLY A 78 9.56 -4.86 -9.33
CA GLY A 78 8.94 -4.63 -8.03
C GLY A 78 8.18 -5.83 -7.51
N THR A 79 8.40 -6.16 -6.24
CA THR A 79 7.74 -7.29 -5.55
C THR A 79 6.21 -7.20 -5.61
N LEU A 80 5.64 -5.98 -5.60
CA LEU A 80 4.20 -5.74 -5.63
C LEU A 80 3.72 -5.14 -6.96
N SER A 81 4.60 -4.98 -7.95
CA SER A 81 4.25 -4.42 -9.27
C SER A 81 3.68 -5.49 -10.21
N TYR A 82 2.63 -5.15 -10.94
CA TYR A 82 2.18 -5.89 -12.12
C TYR A 82 2.38 -5.10 -13.42
N ILE A 83 3.00 -3.92 -13.33
CA ILE A 83 3.29 -3.05 -14.47
C ILE A 83 4.51 -3.61 -15.21
N GLN A 84 4.42 -3.65 -16.54
CA GLN A 84 5.50 -4.10 -17.43
C GLN A 84 5.78 -3.00 -18.45
N ASP A 85 6.49 -1.95 -18.01
CA ASP A 85 6.79 -0.76 -18.81
C ASP A 85 8.25 -0.31 -18.61
N GLU A 86 9.08 -0.52 -19.63
CA GLU A 86 10.51 -0.19 -19.60
C GLU A 86 10.79 1.32 -19.65
N GLN A 87 9.83 2.13 -20.12
CA GLN A 87 9.96 3.57 -20.06
C GLN A 87 9.80 4.04 -18.61
N LEU A 88 8.81 3.51 -17.89
CA LEU A 88 8.64 3.81 -16.47
C LEU A 88 9.86 3.39 -15.64
N ASP A 89 10.46 2.24 -15.92
CA ASP A 89 11.70 1.83 -15.23
C ASP A 89 12.83 2.87 -15.41
N ARG A 90 13.04 3.34 -16.64
CA ARG A 90 14.05 4.36 -16.97
C ARG A 90 13.75 5.71 -16.30
N GLU A 91 12.49 6.13 -16.29
CA GLU A 91 12.06 7.36 -15.61
C GLU A 91 12.27 7.26 -14.09
N ILE A 92 12.00 6.10 -13.49
CA ILE A 92 12.20 5.86 -12.06
C ILE A 92 13.70 5.88 -11.71
N ASP A 93 14.55 5.26 -12.53
CA ASP A 93 16.01 5.30 -12.36
C ASP A 93 16.54 6.73 -12.48
N ALA A 94 16.07 7.49 -13.48
CA ALA A 94 16.42 8.89 -13.65
C ALA A 94 15.96 9.75 -12.46
N GLN A 95 14.73 9.56 -11.97
CA GLN A 95 14.20 10.25 -10.80
C GLN A 95 15.09 9.98 -9.57
N SER A 96 15.49 8.73 -9.37
CA SER A 96 16.29 8.33 -8.21
C SER A 96 17.71 8.88 -8.24
N ALA A 97 18.31 9.01 -9.44
CA ALA A 97 19.67 9.52 -9.61
C ALA A 97 19.76 11.06 -9.65
N GLU A 98 18.65 11.76 -9.89
CA GLU A 98 18.65 13.23 -10.01
C GLU A 98 18.83 13.93 -8.65
N LEU A 99 19.84 14.80 -8.59
CA LEU A 99 20.23 15.53 -7.38
C LEU A 99 19.47 16.85 -7.26
N ASP A 100 19.21 17.52 -8.38
CA ASP A 100 18.48 18.78 -8.40
C ASP A 100 17.02 18.58 -7.99
N PRO A 101 16.54 19.22 -6.90
CA PRO A 101 15.19 18.98 -6.39
C PRO A 101 14.07 19.34 -7.38
N ALA A 102 14.25 20.40 -8.18
CA ALA A 102 13.25 20.85 -9.13
C ALA A 102 13.09 19.86 -10.29
N ARG A 103 14.21 19.42 -10.88
CA ARG A 103 14.22 18.39 -11.93
C ARG A 103 13.74 17.04 -11.40
N ARG A 104 14.18 16.62 -10.21
CA ARG A 104 13.71 15.38 -9.58
C ARG A 104 12.19 15.38 -9.39
N LYS A 105 11.62 16.51 -8.96
CA LYS A 105 10.17 16.68 -8.85
C LYS A 105 9.48 16.61 -10.22
N ALA A 106 10.00 17.28 -11.23
CA ALA A 106 9.40 17.27 -12.57
C ALA A 106 9.33 15.85 -13.17
N ILE A 107 10.38 15.05 -12.97
CA ILE A 107 10.38 13.64 -13.40
C ILE A 107 9.32 12.84 -12.63
N LEU A 108 9.23 13.03 -11.30
CA LEU A 108 8.21 12.37 -10.48
C LEU A 108 6.78 12.75 -10.92
N ASP A 109 6.52 14.02 -11.20
CA ASP A 109 5.22 14.50 -11.67
C ASP A 109 4.86 13.82 -13.02
N GLN A 110 5.83 13.66 -13.91
CA GLN A 110 5.63 12.99 -15.20
C GLN A 110 5.31 11.49 -15.02
N ILE A 111 6.01 10.79 -14.12
CA ILE A 111 5.70 9.40 -13.77
C ILE A 111 4.26 9.31 -13.25
N GLN A 112 3.88 10.16 -12.28
CA GLN A 112 2.53 10.18 -11.70
C GLN A 112 1.46 10.46 -12.76
N LYS A 113 1.72 11.38 -13.68
CA LYS A 113 0.83 11.67 -14.82
C LYS A 113 0.65 10.44 -15.70
N THR A 114 1.73 9.75 -16.08
CA THR A 114 1.66 8.51 -16.86
C THR A 114 0.81 7.44 -16.16
N LEU A 115 1.03 7.23 -14.86
CA LEU A 115 0.26 6.25 -14.07
C LEU A 115 -1.24 6.58 -14.02
N TYR A 116 -1.57 7.87 -13.87
CA TYR A 116 -2.94 8.37 -13.82
C TYR A 116 -3.64 8.28 -15.18
N GLU A 117 -3.05 8.84 -16.24
CA GLU A 117 -3.65 8.91 -17.57
C GLU A 117 -3.86 7.52 -18.18
N ARG A 118 -2.97 6.56 -17.86
CA ARG A 118 -3.09 5.17 -18.30
C ARG A 118 -3.90 4.29 -17.35
N ALA A 119 -4.48 4.87 -16.29
CA ALA A 119 -5.28 4.17 -15.28
C ALA A 119 -4.62 2.88 -14.75
N MET A 120 -3.30 2.94 -14.49
CA MET A 120 -2.53 1.77 -14.05
C MET A 120 -2.83 1.36 -12.60
N PHE A 121 -3.47 2.24 -11.83
CA PHE A 121 -3.93 1.99 -10.47
C PHE A 121 -5.39 2.41 -10.31
N LEU A 122 -6.12 1.66 -9.47
CA LEU A 122 -7.44 2.04 -8.96
C LEU A 122 -7.30 2.41 -7.49
N PRO A 123 -7.19 3.70 -7.13
CA PRO A 123 -7.08 4.12 -5.74
C PRO A 123 -8.40 3.83 -5.00
N VAL A 124 -8.35 3.02 -3.95
CA VAL A 124 -9.55 2.61 -3.18
C VAL A 124 -9.70 3.41 -1.88
N MET A 125 -8.60 3.61 -1.16
CA MET A 125 -8.58 4.36 0.09
C MET A 125 -7.15 4.84 0.38
N GLU A 126 -7.04 6.01 1.00
CA GLU A 126 -5.86 6.38 1.76
C GLU A 126 -6.06 5.88 3.20
N TYR A 127 -5.04 5.23 3.78
CA TYR A 127 -5.19 4.52 5.05
C TYR A 127 -5.17 5.51 6.22
N PRO A 128 -6.29 5.73 6.95
CA PRO A 128 -6.22 6.43 8.22
C PRO A 128 -5.55 5.50 9.24
N PHE A 129 -4.74 6.04 10.15
CA PHE A 129 -4.18 5.31 11.29
C PHE A 129 -4.99 5.63 12.55
N PRO A 130 -6.18 5.03 12.77
CA PRO A 130 -6.90 5.19 14.02
C PRO A 130 -6.13 4.49 15.13
N ILE A 131 -5.79 5.24 16.18
CA ILE A 131 -5.04 4.72 17.33
C ILE A 131 -5.87 4.95 18.59
N VAL A 132 -5.97 3.92 19.41
CA VAL A 132 -6.69 3.95 20.69
C VAL A 132 -5.67 3.75 21.81
N ILE A 133 -5.55 4.74 22.69
CA ILE A 133 -4.61 4.71 23.82
C ILE A 133 -5.38 4.31 25.09
N GLY A 134 -4.94 3.25 25.75
CA GLY A 134 -5.56 2.76 26.98
C GLY A 134 -5.36 3.71 28.16
N PRO A 135 -6.29 3.76 29.14
CA PRO A 135 -6.25 4.75 30.23
C PRO A 135 -5.02 4.64 31.14
N ARG A 136 -4.40 3.46 31.20
CA ARG A 136 -3.19 3.17 32.01
C ARG A 136 -1.89 3.53 31.28
N VAL A 137 -1.92 3.82 29.99
CA VAL A 137 -0.73 4.23 29.25
C VAL A 137 -0.34 5.64 29.68
N GLY A 138 0.92 5.84 30.05
CA GLY A 138 1.52 7.12 30.37
C GLY A 138 1.98 7.82 29.09
N VAL A 139 3.16 7.42 28.61
CA VAL A 139 3.70 7.78 27.29
C VAL A 139 3.39 6.66 26.33
N ASP A 140 2.67 6.96 25.24
CA ASP A 140 2.19 5.99 24.26
C ASP A 140 3.13 5.77 23.05
N GLY A 141 4.09 6.68 22.83
CA GLY A 141 5.07 6.59 21.74
C GLY A 141 4.48 6.74 20.33
N VAL A 142 3.21 7.10 20.17
CA VAL A 142 2.64 7.36 18.85
C VAL A 142 3.29 8.61 18.27
N ASN A 143 3.75 8.52 17.02
CA ASN A 143 4.53 9.57 16.35
C ASN A 143 5.83 9.96 17.08
N GLY A 144 6.34 9.14 18.00
CA GLY A 144 7.62 9.38 18.69
C GLY A 144 8.82 9.29 17.73
N ILE A 145 8.68 8.55 16.64
CA ILE A 145 9.67 8.46 15.55
C ILE A 145 9.09 9.13 14.29
N PRO A 146 9.74 10.17 13.73
CA PRO A 146 9.27 10.83 12.51
C PRO A 146 9.04 9.84 11.35
N GLY A 147 7.83 9.84 10.78
CA GLY A 147 7.46 8.97 9.66
C GLY A 147 7.13 7.52 10.04
N ASN A 148 7.19 7.15 11.32
CA ASN A 148 6.68 5.88 11.82
C ASN A 148 5.26 6.09 12.38
N PRO A 149 4.21 5.53 11.76
CA PRO A 149 2.84 5.68 12.25
C PRO A 149 2.51 4.77 13.43
N TYR A 150 3.44 3.89 13.84
CA TYR A 150 3.26 2.97 14.95
C TYR A 150 3.89 3.50 16.23
N THR A 151 3.42 2.98 17.36
CA THR A 151 4.03 3.19 18.68
C THR A 151 5.53 2.88 18.67
N GLY A 152 6.34 3.86 19.09
CA GLY A 152 7.78 3.71 19.31
C GLY A 152 8.48 5.05 19.61
N PRO A 153 9.69 5.02 20.20
CA PRO A 153 10.45 3.83 20.55
C PRO A 153 9.94 3.18 21.86
N TYR A 154 10.12 1.87 22.01
CA TYR A 154 9.46 1.11 23.09
C TYR A 154 10.04 1.39 24.48
N GLU A 155 11.31 1.78 24.53
CA GLU A 155 12.04 2.15 25.74
C GLU A 155 11.45 3.36 26.47
N ASP A 156 10.75 4.24 25.75
CA ASP A 156 10.14 5.45 26.30
C ASP A 156 8.68 5.24 26.75
N ILE A 157 8.10 4.07 26.47
CA ILE A 157 6.70 3.77 26.81
C ILE A 157 6.59 3.55 28.31
N THR A 158 5.60 4.21 28.91
CA THR A 158 5.35 4.11 30.35
C THR A 158 3.92 3.70 30.67
N ILE A 159 3.75 3.14 31.86
CA ILE A 159 2.44 2.87 32.46
C ILE A 159 2.27 3.82 33.63
N LYS A 160 1.09 4.45 33.75
CA LYS A 160 0.75 5.29 34.90
C LYS A 160 0.84 4.47 36.19
N ALA A 161 1.42 5.04 37.25
CA ALA A 161 1.37 4.44 38.58
C ALA A 161 -0.09 4.19 38.97
N GLY A 162 -0.38 3.00 39.52
CA GLY A 162 -1.72 2.66 39.97
C GLY A 162 -2.15 3.56 41.13
N ARG A 163 -3.46 3.86 41.20
CA ARG A 163 -4.09 4.15 42.48
C ARG A 163 -4.08 2.89 43.34
#